data_AF-A0A840S0G8-F1
#
_entry.id   AF-A0A840S0G8-F1
#
_cell.length_a   1.000
_cell.length_b   1.000
_cell.length_c   1.000
_cell.angle_alpha   90.00
_cell.angle_beta   90.00
_cell.angle_gamma   90.00
#
_symmetry.space_group_name_H-M   'P 1'
#
loop_
_entity.id
_entity.type
_entity.pdbx_description
1 polymer ?
#
loop_
_entity_poly.entity_id
_entity_poly.type
_entity_poly.pdbx_seq_one_letter_code
_entity_poly.pdbx_strand_id
1 'polypeptide(L)'
;MKRRQVIARAGAWLGAPALLAACGGSAGSASVPTPAPAPPPPPAFKVLGEYATQSAASSLATTAHGRRLYLDGESAGLQALDATNLSQPKLLGSLPLQSFNGGRDSIQALAAHQHRVAALVVPGCAGTCRPSGLEMVMADFSEPTQPRWLKRFGTDLIDLAWMGDRLLLLQGPPVDEFFSAPRARLLVLDIGIDGTPTPVSQIEGLPLGRLRVQGTRAHLVYGTADGGSGLQTIDLIDAARPVLGPASHPLGTRLEQTSGPHAAQTGDFLWLLKSGEASLTRLNLRHADLAPERQALPGPAQHIAPLGGGLLVAFGEAGARLMSGASTGTLSAGPQIEVSGAVASVAGFGDFGVAWLPAQQACSPGVCTLLRGARAGLFAAG
;
A
#
# COMPACT_ATOMS: atom_id res chain seq x y z
N MET A 1 13.19 -15.13 -70.22
CA MET A 1 11.95 -14.81 -70.97
C MET A 1 11.10 -13.88 -70.11
N LYS A 2 11.28 -12.56 -70.23
CA LYS A 2 10.40 -11.56 -70.87
C LYS A 2 8.94 -11.48 -70.36
N ARG A 3 8.64 -10.30 -69.78
CA ARG A 3 7.40 -9.49 -69.70
C ARG A 3 6.91 -9.33 -68.25
N ARG A 4 6.42 -8.19 -67.77
CA ARG A 4 6.38 -6.76 -68.16
C ARG A 4 5.80 -6.05 -66.90
N GLN A 5 6.24 -4.83 -66.62
CA GLN A 5 5.63 -3.95 -65.61
C GLN A 5 4.16 -3.61 -65.93
N VAL A 6 3.36 -3.35 -64.89
CA VAL A 6 2.29 -2.33 -64.94
C VAL A 6 2.25 -1.60 -63.59
N ILE A 7 2.45 -0.28 -63.65
CA ILE A 7 2.03 0.71 -62.65
C ILE A 7 0.70 1.27 -63.14
N ALA A 8 -0.33 1.35 -62.29
CA ALA A 8 -1.44 2.29 -62.48
C ALA A 8 -2.18 2.57 -61.16
N ARG A 9 -2.63 3.83 -61.07
CA ARG A 9 -3.18 4.56 -59.93
C ARG A 9 -4.66 4.26 -59.61
N ALA A 10 -5.01 4.60 -58.37
CA ALA A 10 -6.27 5.08 -57.80
C ALA A 10 -7.55 5.14 -58.68
N GLY A 11 -8.65 4.63 -58.10
CA GLY A 11 -10.03 4.85 -58.51
C GLY A 11 -11.00 4.44 -57.39
N ALA A 12 -12.05 5.23 -57.20
CA ALA A 12 -12.84 5.42 -55.98
C ALA A 12 -13.90 4.35 -55.61
N TRP A 13 -14.18 4.30 -54.30
CA TRP A 13 -15.48 4.21 -53.58
C TRP A 13 -16.56 3.18 -53.93
N LEU A 14 -17.02 2.47 -52.86
CA LEU A 14 -18.40 2.11 -52.42
C LEU A 14 -18.22 0.96 -51.39
N GLY A 15 -18.77 0.90 -50.17
CA GLY A 15 -19.64 1.78 -49.39
C GLY A 15 -19.56 1.37 -47.90
N ALA A 16 -20.04 2.25 -47.02
CA ALA A 16 -20.22 2.00 -45.59
C ALA A 16 -21.59 1.31 -45.32
N PRO A 17 -21.83 0.88 -44.07
CA PRO A 17 -22.72 1.72 -43.27
C PRO A 17 -22.10 2.15 -41.93
N ALA A 18 -22.26 3.45 -41.65
CA ALA A 18 -22.04 4.08 -40.36
C ALA A 18 -23.31 4.02 -39.52
N LEU A 19 -23.15 3.85 -38.21
CA LEU A 19 -24.21 4.01 -37.22
C LEU A 19 -24.39 5.52 -36.94
N LEU A 20 -25.54 6.08 -37.30
CA LEU A 20 -25.97 7.41 -36.89
C LEU A 20 -26.69 7.33 -35.54
N ALA A 21 -26.27 8.14 -34.57
CA ALA A 21 -27.11 8.61 -33.49
C ALA A 21 -27.26 10.12 -33.65
N ALA A 22 -28.49 10.59 -33.86
CA ALA A 22 -28.83 12.00 -33.93
C ALA A 22 -29.75 12.32 -32.75
N CYS A 23 -29.37 13.34 -31.96
CA CYS A 23 -30.28 14.11 -31.12
C CYS A 23 -30.24 15.55 -31.63
N GLY A 24 -31.40 16.09 -32.00
CA GLY A 24 -31.55 17.45 -32.48
C GLY A 24 -31.67 18.46 -31.34
N GLY A 25 -31.14 19.67 -31.56
CA GLY A 25 -31.33 20.79 -30.64
C GLY A 25 -30.41 22.00 -30.87
N SER A 26 -30.66 22.74 -31.95
CA SER A 26 -30.65 24.22 -32.08
C SER A 26 -29.38 25.07 -31.80
N ALA A 27 -29.02 25.81 -32.85
CA ALA A 27 -28.42 27.16 -32.90
C ALA A 27 -26.93 27.37 -32.54
N GLY A 28 -26.10 27.32 -33.59
CA GLY A 28 -25.30 28.48 -34.01
C GLY A 28 -24.25 29.02 -33.05
N SER A 29 -23.25 28.20 -32.70
CA SER A 29 -21.95 28.70 -32.25
C SER A 29 -20.88 28.08 -33.16
N ALA A 30 -20.12 28.92 -33.86
CA ALA A 30 -18.97 28.47 -34.62
C ALA A 30 -17.98 27.82 -33.64
N SER A 31 -17.80 26.50 -33.75
CA SER A 31 -16.81 25.77 -32.97
C SER A 31 -15.44 26.27 -33.37
N VAL A 32 -14.83 27.10 -32.52
CA VAL A 32 -13.40 27.37 -32.59
C VAL A 32 -12.71 26.01 -32.50
N PRO A 33 -11.87 25.62 -33.48
CA PRO A 33 -11.14 24.38 -33.39
C PRO A 33 -10.27 24.43 -32.15
N THR A 34 -10.68 23.72 -31.10
CA THR A 34 -9.87 23.52 -29.91
C THR A 34 -8.59 22.82 -30.37
N PRO A 35 -7.39 23.41 -30.16
CA PRO A 35 -6.15 22.76 -30.53
C PRO A 35 -6.13 21.38 -29.87
N ALA A 36 -5.74 20.36 -30.66
CA ALA A 36 -5.61 19.00 -30.16
C ALA A 36 -4.74 19.06 -28.87
N PRO A 37 -5.21 18.49 -27.75
CA PRO A 37 -4.44 18.53 -26.51
C PRO A 37 -3.04 17.98 -26.77
N ALA A 38 -2.03 18.72 -26.31
CA ALA A 38 -0.65 18.29 -26.45
C ALA A 38 -0.51 16.85 -25.88
N PRO A 39 0.26 15.96 -26.53
CA PRO A 39 0.48 14.63 -26.01
C PRO A 39 1.02 14.72 -24.57
N PRO A 40 0.53 13.89 -23.65
CA PRO A 40 0.95 13.97 -22.26
C PRO A 40 2.47 13.74 -22.17
N PRO A 41 3.18 14.51 -21.33
CA PRO A 41 4.61 14.33 -21.15
C PRO A 41 4.93 12.92 -20.63
N PRO A 42 6.08 12.33 -21.00
CA PRO A 42 6.44 10.99 -20.56
C PRO A 42 6.55 10.89 -19.02
N PRO A 43 6.22 9.74 -18.41
CA PRO A 43 6.26 9.55 -16.96
C PRO A 43 7.69 9.67 -16.40
N ALA A 44 7.86 10.25 -15.19
CA ALA A 44 9.15 10.56 -14.56
C ALA A 44 9.55 9.58 -13.46
N PHE A 45 8.78 8.51 -13.31
CA PHE A 45 9.18 7.34 -12.56
C PHE A 45 9.39 6.24 -13.58
N LYS A 46 10.39 5.43 -13.30
CA LYS A 46 10.66 4.22 -14.05
C LYS A 46 10.12 3.07 -13.21
N VAL A 47 9.10 2.38 -13.72
CA VAL A 47 8.74 1.06 -13.18
C VAL A 47 9.99 0.20 -13.32
N LEU A 48 10.53 -0.25 -12.20
CA LEU A 48 11.76 -1.03 -12.21
C LEU A 48 11.45 -2.47 -12.57
N GLY A 49 10.36 -3.01 -12.05
CA GLY A 49 9.77 -4.31 -12.41
C GLY A 49 8.43 -4.51 -11.71
N GLU A 50 7.81 -5.65 -12.00
CA GLU A 50 6.48 -6.01 -11.52
C GLU A 50 6.47 -7.46 -11.05
N TYR A 51 5.63 -7.76 -10.06
CA TYR A 51 5.35 -9.11 -9.63
C TYR A 51 3.85 -9.33 -9.62
N ALA A 52 3.37 -10.24 -10.46
CA ALA A 52 1.98 -10.64 -10.47
C ALA A 52 1.72 -11.67 -9.36
N THR A 53 0.93 -11.27 -8.36
CA THR A 53 0.39 -12.19 -7.35
C THR A 53 -0.77 -12.98 -7.95
N GLN A 54 -1.05 -14.16 -7.41
CA GLN A 54 -2.18 -14.99 -7.86
C GLN A 54 -3.55 -14.43 -7.40
N SER A 55 -3.55 -13.51 -6.44
CA SER A 55 -4.73 -12.85 -5.84
C SER A 55 -4.42 -11.38 -5.57
N ALA A 56 -5.41 -10.63 -5.08
CA ALA A 56 -5.17 -9.28 -4.56
C ALA A 56 -4.17 -9.31 -3.39
N ALA A 57 -3.37 -8.24 -3.27
CA ALA A 57 -2.49 -8.03 -2.13
C ALA A 57 -2.98 -6.87 -1.27
N SER A 58 -3.24 -7.16 -0.01
CA SER A 58 -3.84 -6.22 0.95
C SER A 58 -2.77 -5.48 1.77
N SER A 59 -1.61 -6.11 1.98
CA SER A 59 -0.58 -5.65 2.89
C SER A 59 0.81 -6.04 2.39
N LEU A 60 1.82 -5.23 2.73
CA LEU A 60 3.23 -5.46 2.44
C LEU A 60 4.08 -5.06 3.65
N ALA A 61 5.14 -5.80 3.92
CA ALA A 61 6.26 -5.37 4.73
C ALA A 61 7.59 -5.58 4.00
N THR A 62 8.57 -4.76 4.34
CA THR A 62 9.94 -4.86 3.82
C THR A 62 10.90 -5.08 4.97
N THR A 63 12.00 -5.76 4.67
CA THR A 63 13.14 -5.80 5.60
C THR A 63 13.91 -4.47 5.56
N ALA A 64 14.67 -4.16 6.60
CA ALA A 64 15.44 -2.91 6.69
C ALA A 64 16.37 -2.65 5.49
N HIS A 65 16.87 -3.70 4.83
CA HIS A 65 17.71 -3.57 3.63
C HIS A 65 16.93 -3.57 2.31
N GLY A 66 15.60 -3.70 2.34
CA GLY A 66 14.72 -3.71 1.17
C GLY A 66 14.89 -4.91 0.23
N ARG A 67 15.75 -5.89 0.57
CA ARG A 67 16.06 -7.04 -0.30
C ARG A 67 15.03 -8.16 -0.24
N ARG A 68 14.24 -8.20 0.83
CA ARG A 68 13.13 -9.14 1.00
C ARG A 68 11.85 -8.37 1.23
N LEU A 69 10.81 -8.82 0.53
CA LEU A 69 9.45 -8.31 0.64
C LEU A 69 8.56 -9.42 1.16
N TYR A 70 7.58 -9.05 1.96
CA TYR A 70 6.54 -9.94 2.45
C TYR A 70 5.21 -9.32 2.10
N LEU A 71 4.35 -10.06 1.41
CA LEU A 71 3.04 -9.57 1.02
C LEU A 71 1.95 -10.55 1.42
N ASP A 72 0.80 -10.03 1.79
CA ASP A 72 -0.42 -10.82 1.88
C ASP A 72 -0.92 -11.07 0.46
N GLY A 73 -0.84 -12.30 -0.03
CA GLY A 73 -1.35 -12.70 -1.33
C GLY A 73 -2.78 -13.22 -1.28
N GLU A 74 -3.54 -12.90 -0.23
CA GLU A 74 -4.92 -13.31 0.02
C GLU A 74 -5.10 -14.83 -0.13
N SER A 75 -5.59 -15.30 -1.30
CA SER A 75 -5.75 -16.73 -1.57
C SER A 75 -4.43 -17.50 -1.66
N ALA A 76 -3.33 -16.81 -1.94
CA ALA A 76 -1.98 -17.37 -2.01
C ALA A 76 -1.24 -17.35 -0.65
N GLY A 77 -1.87 -16.79 0.39
CA GLY A 77 -1.30 -16.66 1.73
C GLY A 77 -0.15 -15.64 1.81
N LEU A 78 0.62 -15.70 2.89
CA LEU A 78 1.76 -14.82 3.12
C LEU A 78 2.93 -15.24 2.22
N GLN A 79 3.35 -14.37 1.30
CA GLN A 79 4.42 -14.66 0.35
C GLN A 79 5.69 -13.89 0.71
N ALA A 80 6.85 -14.53 0.54
CA ALA A 80 8.15 -13.88 0.60
C ALA A 80 8.74 -13.75 -0.81
N LEU A 81 9.16 -12.55 -1.18
CA LEU A 81 9.83 -12.27 -2.44
C LEU A 81 11.28 -11.84 -2.22
N ASP A 82 12.16 -12.27 -3.12
CA ASP A 82 13.48 -11.69 -3.32
C ASP A 82 13.34 -10.46 -4.22
N ALA A 83 13.73 -9.32 -3.66
CA ALA A 83 13.74 -8.02 -4.32
C ALA A 83 15.18 -7.50 -4.53
N THR A 84 16.18 -8.39 -4.51
CA THR A 84 17.57 -8.02 -4.84
C THR A 84 17.67 -7.50 -6.28
N ASN A 85 16.87 -8.07 -7.21
CA ASN A 85 16.67 -7.51 -8.55
C ASN A 85 15.22 -7.06 -8.70
N LEU A 86 14.98 -5.76 -8.53
CA LEU A 86 13.64 -5.17 -8.62
C LEU A 86 13.03 -5.21 -10.01
N SER A 87 13.84 -5.40 -11.05
CA SER A 87 13.31 -5.63 -12.40
C SER A 87 12.71 -7.00 -12.60
N GLN A 88 13.07 -7.95 -11.74
CA GLN A 88 12.65 -9.34 -11.79
C GLN A 88 12.51 -9.89 -10.37
N PRO A 89 11.56 -9.35 -9.57
CA PRO A 89 11.27 -9.88 -8.24
C PRO A 89 10.91 -11.37 -8.35
N LYS A 90 11.41 -12.17 -7.42
CA LYS A 90 11.26 -13.63 -7.45
C LYS A 90 10.56 -14.15 -6.20
N LEU A 91 9.56 -15.01 -6.36
CA LEU A 91 8.98 -15.73 -5.24
C LEU A 91 10.02 -16.65 -4.60
N LEU A 92 10.24 -16.47 -3.30
CA LEU A 92 11.09 -17.33 -2.50
C LEU A 92 10.28 -18.48 -1.87
N GLY A 93 9.07 -18.17 -1.41
CA GLY A 93 8.09 -19.15 -0.98
C GLY A 93 6.85 -18.49 -0.39
N SER A 94 5.89 -19.32 0.01
CA SER A 94 4.59 -18.89 0.47
C SER A 94 4.14 -19.74 1.65
N LEU A 95 3.48 -19.10 2.59
CA LEU A 95 2.91 -19.73 3.78
C LEU A 95 1.38 -19.57 3.69
N PRO A 96 0.62 -20.65 3.51
CA PRO A 96 -0.83 -20.55 3.43
C PRO A 96 -1.36 -19.99 4.75
N LEU A 97 -2.26 -19.01 4.64
CA LEU A 97 -3.07 -18.57 5.76
C LEU A 97 -4.01 -19.71 6.10
N GLN A 98 -3.83 -20.28 7.29
CA GLN A 98 -4.70 -21.34 7.76
C GLN A 98 -6.10 -20.76 7.95
N SER A 99 -7.10 -21.40 7.36
CA SER A 99 -8.49 -21.10 7.64
C SER A 99 -8.85 -21.76 8.96
N PHE A 100 -8.81 -21.00 10.06
CA PHE A 100 -9.04 -21.59 11.39
C PHE A 100 -10.52 -21.89 11.66
N ASN A 101 -11.45 -21.19 10.99
CA ASN A 101 -12.90 -21.34 11.16
C ASN A 101 -13.66 -21.57 9.84
N GLY A 102 -13.00 -22.10 8.81
CA GLY A 102 -13.60 -22.27 7.48
C GLY A 102 -13.71 -21.00 6.64
N GLY A 103 -13.53 -19.81 7.25
CA GLY A 103 -13.28 -18.54 6.55
C GLY A 103 -11.79 -18.29 6.32
N ARG A 104 -11.43 -17.57 5.27
CA ARG A 104 -10.03 -17.16 5.03
C ARG A 104 -9.63 -16.13 6.08
N ASP A 105 -8.43 -16.23 6.63
CA ASP A 105 -7.89 -15.17 7.48
C ASP A 105 -7.48 -13.97 6.61
N SER A 106 -7.69 -12.75 7.10
CA SER A 106 -7.30 -11.52 6.41
C SER A 106 -6.16 -10.83 7.17
N ILE A 107 -5.04 -10.56 6.51
CA ILE A 107 -3.94 -9.80 7.11
C ILE A 107 -4.28 -8.30 7.05
N GLN A 108 -4.24 -7.63 8.20
CA GLN A 108 -4.46 -6.19 8.31
C GLN A 108 -3.16 -5.38 8.38
N ALA A 109 -2.12 -5.97 8.96
CA ALA A 109 -0.82 -5.33 9.09
C ALA A 109 0.30 -6.38 9.02
N LEU A 110 1.42 -5.99 8.41
CA LEU A 110 2.64 -6.76 8.36
C LEU A 110 3.78 -5.92 8.91
N ALA A 111 4.67 -6.56 9.67
CA ALA A 111 6.01 -6.03 9.87
C ALA A 111 7.02 -7.17 9.75
N ALA A 112 8.15 -6.85 9.13
CA ALA A 112 9.22 -7.80 8.90
C ALA A 112 10.53 -7.32 9.53
N HIS A 113 11.26 -8.28 10.11
CA HIS A 113 12.64 -8.08 10.56
C HIS A 113 13.45 -9.30 10.16
N GLN A 114 14.49 -9.07 9.34
CA GLN A 114 15.33 -10.12 8.77
C GLN A 114 14.54 -11.22 8.04
N HIS A 115 14.42 -12.40 8.65
CA HIS A 115 13.73 -13.58 8.12
C HIS A 115 12.39 -13.83 8.83
N ARG A 116 11.98 -12.95 9.74
CA ARG A 116 10.76 -13.10 10.55
C ARG A 116 9.72 -12.10 10.11
N VAL A 117 8.47 -12.55 10.15
CA VAL A 117 7.31 -11.72 9.85
C VAL A 117 6.33 -11.85 11.00
N ALA A 118 5.85 -10.71 11.47
CA ALA A 118 4.68 -10.64 12.33
C ALA A 118 3.53 -10.09 11.48
N ALA A 119 2.38 -10.75 11.55
CA ALA A 119 1.17 -10.32 10.86
C ALA A 119 0.03 -10.19 11.86
N LEU A 120 -0.76 -9.12 11.72
CA LEU A 120 -2.06 -9.04 12.36
C LEU A 120 -3.09 -9.67 11.45
N VAL A 121 -3.74 -10.73 11.91
CA VAL A 121 -4.75 -11.47 11.16
C VAL A 121 -6.11 -11.34 11.82
N VAL A 122 -7.15 -11.14 11.00
CA VAL A 122 -8.55 -11.31 11.43
C VAL A 122 -8.96 -12.74 11.11
N PRO A 123 -9.17 -13.60 12.12
CA PRO A 123 -9.52 -14.99 11.89
C PRO A 123 -10.87 -15.13 11.17
N GLY A 124 -10.94 -16.00 10.16
CA GLY A 124 -12.21 -16.35 9.50
C GLY A 124 -12.85 -15.20 8.70
N CYS A 125 -12.09 -14.16 8.38
CA CYS A 125 -12.56 -12.99 7.64
C CYS A 125 -12.30 -13.04 6.13
N ALA A 126 -13.32 -13.37 5.34
CA ALA A 126 -13.29 -13.14 3.89
C ALA A 126 -13.94 -11.79 3.54
N GLY A 127 -13.16 -10.70 3.52
CA GLY A 127 -13.61 -9.37 3.07
C GLY A 127 -13.61 -8.29 4.15
N THR A 128 -14.68 -7.49 4.22
CA THR A 128 -14.80 -6.37 5.17
C THR A 128 -15.26 -6.86 6.54
N CYS A 129 -14.33 -7.28 7.40
CA CYS A 129 -14.68 -7.57 8.78
C CYS A 129 -14.45 -6.37 9.67
N ARG A 130 -15.26 -6.31 10.73
CA ARG A 130 -14.93 -5.44 11.85
C ARG A 130 -13.63 -5.97 12.48
N PRO A 131 -12.67 -5.10 12.80
CA PRO A 131 -11.35 -5.47 13.32
C PRO A 131 -11.38 -6.01 14.76
N SER A 132 -12.49 -6.62 15.18
CA SER A 132 -12.58 -7.31 16.48
C SER A 132 -11.77 -8.60 16.44
N GLY A 133 -11.00 -8.88 17.49
CA GLY A 133 -10.28 -10.14 17.61
C GLY A 133 -9.08 -10.26 16.66
N LEU A 134 -8.39 -9.15 16.38
CA LEU A 134 -7.11 -9.21 15.68
C LEU A 134 -6.10 -10.02 16.48
N GLU A 135 -5.64 -11.10 15.88
CA GLU A 135 -4.61 -11.98 16.44
C GLU A 135 -3.28 -11.70 15.76
N MET A 136 -2.19 -11.76 16.50
CA MET A 136 -0.86 -11.76 15.90
C MET A 136 -0.47 -13.18 15.54
N VAL A 137 0.00 -13.40 14.32
CA VAL A 137 0.70 -14.61 13.92
C VAL A 137 2.14 -14.27 13.55
N MET A 138 3.05 -15.16 13.90
CA MET A 138 4.46 -15.03 13.57
C MET A 138 4.90 -16.15 12.64
N ALA A 139 5.68 -15.79 11.63
CA ALA A 139 6.23 -16.70 10.64
C ALA A 139 7.74 -16.56 10.52
N ASP A 140 8.39 -17.69 10.25
CA ASP A 140 9.82 -17.82 10.02
C ASP A 140 10.08 -18.20 8.56
N PHE A 141 10.86 -17.37 7.88
CA PHE A 141 11.33 -17.52 6.51
C PHE A 141 12.88 -17.65 6.47
N SER A 142 13.49 -18.22 7.50
CA SER A 142 14.93 -18.57 7.51
C SER A 142 15.28 -19.49 6.34
N GLU A 143 14.39 -20.44 6.06
CA GLU A 143 14.37 -21.28 4.87
C GLU A 143 13.18 -20.85 3.99
N PRO A 144 13.37 -19.90 3.05
CA PRO A 144 12.23 -19.28 2.37
C PRO A 144 11.38 -20.24 1.54
N THR A 145 11.94 -21.37 1.12
CA THR A 145 11.24 -22.44 0.39
C THR A 145 10.41 -23.34 1.30
N GLN A 146 10.63 -23.28 2.62
CA GLN A 146 9.92 -24.04 3.64
C GLN A 146 9.54 -23.11 4.81
N PRO A 147 8.77 -22.04 4.55
CA PRO A 147 8.37 -21.15 5.63
C PRO A 147 7.47 -21.89 6.61
N ARG A 148 7.49 -21.46 7.87
CA ARG A 148 6.68 -22.07 8.92
C ARG A 148 6.06 -21.05 9.84
N TRP A 149 4.85 -21.36 10.32
CA TRP A 149 4.24 -20.65 11.43
C TRP A 149 5.01 -20.97 12.71
N LEU A 150 5.34 -19.93 13.48
CA LEU A 150 5.97 -20.07 14.79
C LEU A 150 4.89 -20.17 15.87
N LYS A 151 4.14 -19.08 16.06
CA LYS A 151 3.18 -18.94 17.14
C LYS A 151 2.10 -17.92 16.81
N ARG A 152 1.01 -17.98 17.57
CA ARG A 152 -0.15 -17.09 17.54
C ARG A 152 -0.34 -16.45 18.90
N PHE A 153 -0.71 -15.18 18.94
CA PHE A 153 -0.77 -14.40 20.18
C PHE A 153 -1.91 -13.41 20.18
N GLY A 154 -2.57 -13.35 21.34
CA GLY A 154 -3.40 -12.24 21.79
C GLY A 154 -4.64 -11.99 20.94
N THR A 155 -5.48 -11.12 21.47
CA THR A 155 -6.61 -10.50 20.78
C THR A 155 -6.50 -8.99 20.93
N ASP A 156 -7.26 -8.25 20.13
CA ASP A 156 -7.46 -6.81 20.27
C ASP A 156 -6.21 -5.97 19.93
N LEU A 157 -5.38 -6.47 19.01
CA LEU A 157 -4.27 -5.72 18.46
C LEU A 157 -4.76 -4.70 17.42
N ILE A 158 -4.09 -3.55 17.32
CA ILE A 158 -4.44 -2.46 16.39
C ILE A 158 -3.36 -2.28 15.33
N ASP A 159 -2.10 -2.31 15.74
CA ASP A 159 -0.95 -2.15 14.86
C ASP A 159 0.28 -2.84 15.46
N LEU A 160 1.29 -3.07 14.64
CA LEU A 160 2.55 -3.62 15.07
C LEU A 160 3.72 -3.00 14.30
N ALA A 161 4.91 -3.02 14.91
CA ALA A 161 6.13 -2.57 14.27
C ALA A 161 7.35 -3.29 14.84
N TRP A 162 8.39 -3.51 14.03
CA TRP A 162 9.67 -4.03 14.50
C TRP A 162 10.63 -2.91 14.89
N MET A 163 11.43 -3.16 15.92
CA MET A 163 12.53 -2.32 16.37
C MET A 163 13.73 -3.20 16.73
N GLY A 164 14.64 -3.41 15.77
CA GLY A 164 15.67 -4.41 15.92
C GLY A 164 15.05 -5.77 16.23
N ASP A 165 15.51 -6.45 17.27
CA ASP A 165 15.01 -7.77 17.66
C ASP A 165 13.74 -7.72 18.54
N ARG A 166 13.14 -6.53 18.68
CA ARG A 166 11.94 -6.28 19.46
C ARG A 166 10.73 -6.07 18.57
N LEU A 167 9.60 -6.56 19.04
CA LEU A 167 8.31 -6.32 18.44
C LEU A 167 7.50 -5.40 19.34
N LEU A 168 6.96 -4.34 18.74
CA LEU A 168 6.08 -3.41 19.40
C LEU A 168 4.65 -3.72 18.96
N LEU A 169 3.76 -3.93 19.93
CA LEU A 169 2.35 -4.16 19.68
C LEU A 169 1.53 -3.02 20.26
N LEU A 170 0.72 -2.38 19.42
CA LEU A 170 -0.30 -1.46 19.90
C LEU A 170 -1.59 -2.26 20.11
N GLN A 171 -1.97 -2.46 21.36
CA GLN A 171 -3.18 -3.15 21.75
C GLN A 171 -4.28 -2.14 22.07
N GLY A 172 -5.47 -2.33 21.50
CA GLY A 172 -6.66 -1.54 21.80
C GLY A 172 -7.38 -2.02 23.06
N PRO A 173 -8.36 -1.24 23.53
CA PRO A 173 -9.32 -1.77 24.48
C PRO A 173 -10.16 -2.87 23.80
N PRO A 174 -10.79 -3.75 24.59
CA PRO A 174 -11.84 -4.64 24.11
C PRO A 174 -12.89 -3.89 23.29
N VAL A 175 -13.50 -4.57 22.32
CA VAL A 175 -14.41 -3.96 21.33
C VAL A 175 -15.62 -3.30 21.98
N ASP A 176 -16.08 -3.83 23.11
CA ASP A 176 -17.16 -3.30 23.94
C ASP A 176 -16.80 -2.01 24.69
N GLU A 177 -15.51 -1.75 24.90
CA GLU A 177 -14.98 -0.53 25.54
C GLU A 177 -14.46 0.52 24.54
N PHE A 178 -14.39 0.17 23.25
CA PHE A 178 -13.78 1.01 22.22
C PHE A 178 -14.35 2.43 22.13
N PHE A 179 -15.64 2.61 22.43
CA PHE A 179 -16.32 3.91 22.31
C PHE A 179 -16.32 4.74 23.60
N SER A 180 -16.03 4.16 24.76
CA SER A 180 -16.16 4.86 26.05
C SER A 180 -14.86 5.55 26.47
N ALA A 181 -13.70 4.93 26.22
CA ALA A 181 -12.39 5.51 26.48
C ALA A 181 -11.32 4.83 25.62
N PRO A 182 -11.11 5.28 24.35
CA PRO A 182 -10.21 4.62 23.41
C PRO A 182 -8.74 4.84 23.80
N ARG A 183 -8.28 4.10 24.80
CA ARG A 183 -6.89 4.09 25.24
C ARG A 183 -6.24 2.78 24.87
N ALA A 184 -5.17 2.89 24.10
CA ALA A 184 -4.30 1.80 23.74
C ALA A 184 -3.26 1.53 24.82
N ARG A 185 -2.73 0.32 24.76
CA ARG A 185 -1.52 -0.11 25.46
C ARG A 185 -0.46 -0.44 24.43
N LEU A 186 0.73 0.13 24.56
CA LEU A 186 1.90 -0.30 23.80
C LEU A 186 2.60 -1.40 24.61
N LEU A 187 2.77 -2.57 24.02
CA LEU A 187 3.58 -3.65 24.55
C LEU A 187 4.91 -3.68 23.80
N VAL A 188 6.02 -3.73 24.54
CA VAL A 188 7.34 -4.00 23.98
C VAL A 188 7.71 -5.44 24.29
N LEU A 189 7.96 -6.23 23.25
CA LEU A 189 8.25 -7.66 23.36
C LEU A 189 9.65 -7.94 22.81
N ASP A 190 10.45 -8.69 23.55
CA ASP A 190 11.65 -9.35 23.01
C ASP A 190 11.19 -10.63 22.32
N ILE A 191 11.64 -10.86 21.09
CA ILE A 191 11.29 -12.09 20.35
C ILE A 191 12.46 -13.07 20.46
N GLY A 192 12.28 -14.10 21.28
CA GLY A 192 13.26 -15.18 21.45
C GLY A 192 13.61 -15.88 20.13
N ILE A 193 14.70 -16.66 20.13
CA ILE A 193 15.15 -17.39 18.94
C ILE A 193 14.10 -18.37 18.40
N ASP A 194 13.26 -18.90 19.28
CA ASP A 194 12.14 -19.80 18.99
C ASP A 194 10.86 -19.08 18.54
N GLY A 195 10.88 -17.75 18.47
CA GLY A 195 9.71 -16.93 18.18
C GLY A 195 8.78 -16.73 19.38
N THR A 196 9.22 -17.08 20.60
CA THR A 196 8.45 -16.79 21.81
C THR A 196 8.64 -15.31 22.20
N PRO A 197 7.57 -14.50 22.18
CA PRO A 197 7.61 -13.15 22.71
C PRO A 197 7.66 -13.19 24.23
N THR A 198 8.60 -12.44 24.79
CA THR A 198 8.68 -12.17 26.22
C THR A 198 8.42 -10.68 26.45
N PRO A 199 7.43 -10.31 27.30
CA PRO A 199 7.18 -8.92 27.62
C PRO A 199 8.42 -8.27 28.26
N VAL A 200 8.80 -7.11 27.73
CA VAL A 200 9.92 -6.28 28.21
C VAL A 200 9.38 -5.11 29.02
N SER A 201 8.41 -4.39 28.45
CA SER A 201 7.74 -3.27 29.11
C SER A 201 6.38 -3.01 28.49
N GLN A 202 5.60 -2.14 29.13
CA GLN A 202 4.34 -1.67 28.60
C GLN A 202 4.13 -0.19 28.93
N ILE A 203 3.41 0.51 28.05
CA ILE A 203 2.90 1.86 28.30
C ILE A 203 1.40 1.83 28.12
N GLU A 204 0.67 2.28 29.14
CA GLU A 204 -0.78 2.39 29.10
C GLU A 204 -1.22 3.82 28.81
N GLY A 205 -2.48 3.95 28.37
CA GLY A 205 -3.10 5.26 28.21
C GLY A 205 -2.73 5.99 26.93
N LEU A 206 -2.17 5.29 25.94
CA LEU A 206 -1.86 5.86 24.64
C LEU A 206 -3.13 6.09 23.82
N PRO A 207 -3.15 7.05 22.89
CA PRO A 207 -4.25 7.16 21.94
C PRO A 207 -4.25 5.99 20.95
N LEU A 208 -5.39 5.67 20.36
CA LEU A 208 -5.45 4.69 19.26
C LEU A 208 -4.83 5.27 17.99
N GLY A 209 -3.98 4.51 17.32
CA GLY A 209 -3.25 5.05 16.18
C GLY A 209 -2.50 4.02 15.34
N ARG A 210 -1.58 4.53 14.51
CA ARG A 210 -0.63 3.75 13.72
C ARG A 210 0.77 3.91 14.26
N LEU A 211 1.48 2.81 14.38
CA LEU A 211 2.81 2.74 14.97
C LEU A 211 3.86 2.69 13.88
N ARG A 212 4.87 3.56 13.97
CA ARG A 212 6.07 3.54 13.11
C ARG A 212 7.30 3.58 14.00
N VAL A 213 8.40 3.00 13.53
CA VAL A 213 9.66 2.92 14.28
C VAL A 213 10.78 3.52 13.46
N GLN A 214 11.59 4.35 14.11
CA GLN A 214 12.82 4.91 13.56
C GLN A 214 13.96 4.75 14.59
N GLY A 215 14.88 3.83 14.31
CA GLY A 215 15.99 3.56 15.24
C GLY A 215 15.45 3.16 16.61
N THR A 216 15.76 3.95 17.63
CA THR A 216 15.31 3.75 19.03
C THR A 216 14.08 4.58 19.40
N ARG A 217 13.32 5.07 18.42
CA ARG A 217 12.08 5.83 18.66
C ARG A 217 10.91 5.16 17.99
N ALA A 218 9.77 5.17 18.67
CA ALA A 218 8.50 4.88 18.07
C ALA A 218 7.66 6.15 17.94
N HIS A 219 6.88 6.20 16.87
CA HIS A 219 6.03 7.30 16.49
C HIS A 219 4.61 6.76 16.34
N LEU A 220 3.72 7.23 17.19
CA LEU A 220 2.31 6.88 17.17
C LEU A 220 1.52 8.03 16.55
N VAL A 221 1.02 7.82 15.34
CA VAL A 221 0.13 8.75 14.66
C VAL A 221 -1.30 8.40 15.05
N TYR A 222 -2.02 9.34 15.63
CA TYR A 222 -3.36 9.08 16.15
C TYR A 222 -4.38 10.13 15.73
N GLY A 223 -5.64 9.73 15.74
CA GLY A 223 -6.81 10.61 15.62
C GLY A 223 -7.71 10.43 16.85
N THR A 224 -8.42 11.48 17.24
CA THR A 224 -9.37 11.48 18.37
C THR A 224 -10.80 11.60 17.86
N ALA A 225 -11.78 11.23 18.70
CA ALA A 225 -13.21 11.24 18.34
C ALA A 225 -13.75 12.63 18.02
N ASP A 226 -13.16 13.67 18.59
CA ASP A 226 -13.46 15.08 18.36
C ASP A 226 -12.76 15.65 17.12
N GLY A 227 -12.18 14.80 16.25
CA GLY A 227 -11.49 15.22 15.04
C GLY A 227 -10.09 15.80 15.28
N GLY A 228 -9.61 15.73 16.51
CA GLY A 228 -8.21 16.00 16.83
C GLY A 228 -7.30 14.92 16.26
N SER A 229 -6.03 15.27 16.15
CA SER A 229 -4.99 14.36 15.69
C SER A 229 -3.65 14.78 16.22
N GLY A 230 -2.75 13.82 16.33
CA GLY A 230 -1.44 14.10 16.88
C GLY A 230 -0.42 13.05 16.52
N LEU A 231 0.79 13.37 16.93
CA LEU A 231 1.94 12.49 16.89
C LEU A 231 2.43 12.34 18.33
N GLN A 232 2.48 11.12 18.84
CA GLN A 232 3.13 10.82 20.10
C GLN A 232 4.46 10.14 19.79
N THR A 233 5.55 10.75 20.25
CA THR A 233 6.88 10.13 20.16
C THR A 233 7.16 9.37 21.45
N ILE A 234 7.74 8.19 21.32
CA ILE A 234 8.08 7.30 22.44
C ILE A 234 9.56 6.98 22.28
N ASP A 235 10.34 7.36 23.28
CA ASP A 235 11.77 7.05 23.35
C ASP A 235 11.96 5.64 23.89
N LEU A 236 12.66 4.81 23.12
CA LEU A 236 12.93 3.41 23.36
C LEU A 236 14.44 3.13 23.42
N ILE A 237 15.27 4.14 23.74
CA ILE A 237 16.70 3.95 24.03
C ILE A 237 16.87 2.86 25.10
N ASP A 238 16.08 2.95 26.18
CA ASP A 238 15.88 1.85 27.11
C ASP A 238 14.46 1.30 26.95
N ALA A 239 14.29 0.28 26.12
CA ALA A 239 12.95 -0.27 25.90
C ALA A 239 12.39 -1.04 27.12
N ALA A 240 13.16 -1.28 28.19
CA ALA A 240 12.61 -1.74 29.47
C ALA A 240 11.95 -0.60 30.25
N ARG A 241 12.27 0.65 29.92
CA ARG A 241 11.74 1.86 30.53
C ARG A 241 11.40 2.90 29.46
N PRO A 242 10.43 2.60 28.58
CA PRO A 242 10.08 3.49 27.49
C PRO A 242 9.58 4.82 28.05
N VAL A 243 10.06 5.92 27.48
CA VAL A 243 9.71 7.28 27.94
C VAL A 243 8.82 7.94 26.91
N LEU A 244 7.67 8.45 27.35
CA LEU A 244 6.86 9.30 26.49
C LEU A 244 7.62 10.59 26.25
N GLY A 245 7.96 10.84 24.98
CA GLY A 245 8.41 12.16 24.56
C GLY A 245 7.31 13.20 24.83
N PRO A 246 7.65 14.50 24.79
CA PRO A 246 6.63 15.54 24.81
C PRO A 246 5.57 15.20 23.77
N ALA A 247 4.29 15.21 24.16
CA ALA A 247 3.21 15.05 23.22
C ALA A 247 3.37 16.16 22.18
N SER A 248 3.78 15.78 20.97
CA SER A 248 3.98 16.77 19.92
C SER A 248 2.63 17.41 19.61
N HIS A 249 2.69 18.71 19.33
CA HIS A 249 1.57 19.60 19.05
C HIS A 249 0.36 18.89 18.41
N PRO A 250 -0.89 19.25 18.79
CA PRO A 250 -2.03 18.90 17.95
C PRO A 250 -1.64 19.29 16.52
N LEU A 251 -1.79 18.39 15.54
CA LEU A 251 -1.39 18.61 14.15
C LEU A 251 -2.31 19.64 13.44
N GLY A 252 -2.84 20.61 14.21
CA GLY A 252 -4.00 21.42 13.90
C GLY A 252 -5.31 20.67 14.16
N THR A 253 -6.38 21.42 14.40
CA THR A 253 -7.78 20.94 14.56
C THR A 253 -8.37 20.32 13.30
N ARG A 254 -7.56 19.88 12.33
CA ARG A 254 -8.02 19.62 10.96
C ARG A 254 -7.48 18.37 10.26
N LEU A 255 -6.92 17.41 10.99
CA LEU A 255 -6.98 16.02 10.52
C LEU A 255 -8.31 15.43 11.04
N GLU A 256 -9.42 15.93 10.49
CA GLU A 256 -10.75 15.39 10.77
C GLU A 256 -10.77 13.87 10.55
N GLN A 257 -11.49 13.15 11.41
CA GLN A 257 -11.72 11.71 11.30
C GLN A 257 -12.27 11.34 9.93
N THR A 258 -11.39 10.97 9.02
CA THR A 258 -11.70 10.07 7.92
C THR A 258 -10.85 8.82 8.11
N SER A 259 -11.34 7.68 7.62
CA SER A 259 -10.68 6.36 7.61
C SER A 259 -9.16 6.46 7.81
N GLY A 260 -8.68 6.07 9.00
CA GLY A 260 -7.39 6.39 9.63
C GLY A 260 -6.26 6.93 8.74
N PRO A 261 -5.54 7.98 9.16
CA PRO A 261 -4.51 8.61 8.35
C PRO A 261 -3.50 7.59 7.83
N HIS A 262 -3.23 7.61 6.53
CA HIS A 262 -2.18 6.80 5.95
C HIS A 262 -0.85 7.45 6.29
N ALA A 263 0.04 6.70 6.93
CA ALA A 263 1.34 7.19 7.38
C ALA A 263 2.47 6.34 6.79
N ALA A 264 3.44 7.03 6.21
CA ALA A 264 4.63 6.44 5.62
C ALA A 264 5.87 7.21 6.07
N GLN A 265 6.96 6.49 6.34
CA GLN A 265 8.20 7.09 6.82
C GLN A 265 9.35 6.83 5.84
N THR A 266 10.03 7.90 5.43
CA THR A 266 11.15 7.85 4.49
C THR A 266 12.35 8.57 5.10
N GLY A 267 13.34 7.81 5.56
CA GLY A 267 14.44 8.36 6.36
C GLY A 267 13.91 9.10 7.58
N ASP A 268 14.20 10.40 7.66
CA ASP A 268 13.83 11.27 8.77
C ASP A 268 12.48 11.98 8.62
N PHE A 269 11.73 11.67 7.57
CA PHE A 269 10.46 12.34 7.32
C PHE A 269 9.29 11.37 7.52
N LEU A 270 8.32 11.81 8.31
CA LEU A 270 7.01 11.17 8.42
C LEU A 270 6.03 11.91 7.51
N TRP A 271 5.44 11.16 6.59
CA TRP A 271 4.42 11.64 5.68
C TRP A 271 3.07 11.18 6.19
N LEU A 272 2.13 12.11 6.24
CA LEU A 272 0.75 11.88 6.62
C LEU A 272 -0.14 12.26 5.45
N LEU A 273 -0.98 11.32 5.05
CA LEU A 273 -2.03 11.54 4.07
C LEU A 273 -3.38 11.36 4.76
N LYS A 274 -4.23 12.39 4.66
CA LYS A 274 -5.66 12.26 4.94
C LYS A 274 -6.36 11.78 3.68
N SER A 275 -7.04 10.64 3.78
CA SER A 275 -7.71 10.03 2.62
C SER A 275 -8.70 11.02 1.99
N GLY A 276 -8.59 11.20 0.68
CA GLY A 276 -9.40 12.16 -0.09
C GLY A 276 -8.86 13.59 -0.13
N GLU A 277 -7.75 13.90 0.55
CA GLU A 277 -7.14 15.23 0.45
C GLU A 277 -6.11 15.32 -0.67
N ALA A 278 -6.05 16.51 -1.29
CA ALA A 278 -5.02 16.87 -2.26
C ALA A 278 -3.81 17.53 -1.59
N SER A 279 -3.44 17.07 -0.38
CA SER A 279 -2.20 17.50 0.29
C SER A 279 -1.61 16.40 1.15
N LEU A 280 -0.28 16.36 1.21
CA LEU A 280 0.47 15.61 2.21
C LEU A 280 0.92 16.55 3.31
N THR A 281 0.92 16.06 4.55
CA THR A 281 1.63 16.72 5.64
C THR A 281 2.94 15.99 5.85
N ARG A 282 4.04 16.74 5.83
CA ARG A 282 5.38 16.25 6.12
C ARG A 282 5.80 16.73 7.50
N LEU A 283 6.38 15.82 8.28
CA LEU A 283 6.99 16.12 9.57
C LEU A 283 8.47 15.69 9.51
N ASN A 284 9.37 16.61 9.84
CA ASN A 284 10.80 16.30 9.94
C ASN A 284 11.14 15.80 11.34
N LEU A 285 11.34 14.50 11.48
CA LEU A 285 11.55 13.80 12.75
C LEU A 285 12.91 14.13 13.42
N ARG A 286 13.82 14.84 12.73
CA ARG A 286 15.04 15.38 13.34
C ARG A 286 14.79 16.62 14.20
N HIS A 287 13.73 17.37 13.92
CA HIS A 287 13.45 18.60 14.64
C HIS A 287 12.45 18.35 15.77
N ALA A 288 12.73 18.92 16.95
CA ALA A 288 11.89 18.75 18.13
C ALA A 288 10.52 19.44 18.02
N ASP A 289 10.42 20.49 17.20
CA ASP A 289 9.20 21.26 16.98
C ASP A 289 8.22 20.59 16.00
N LEU A 290 8.69 19.60 15.22
CA LEU A 290 7.92 18.83 14.25
C LEU A 290 7.00 19.73 13.38
N ALA A 291 7.51 20.88 12.95
CA ALA A 291 6.73 21.86 12.20
C ALA A 291 6.10 21.22 10.94
N PRO A 292 4.76 21.16 10.82
CA PRO A 292 4.12 20.50 9.70
C PRO A 292 4.29 21.32 8.43
N GLU A 293 4.86 20.70 7.41
CA GLU A 293 4.96 21.25 6.07
C GLU A 293 3.91 20.61 5.17
N ARG A 294 2.99 21.42 4.61
CA ARG A 294 2.01 20.93 3.64
C ARG A 294 2.60 20.93 2.23
N GLN A 295 2.57 19.78 1.59
CA GLN A 295 2.86 19.63 0.17
C GLN A 295 1.54 19.46 -0.59
N ALA A 296 1.25 20.35 -1.53
CA ALA A 296 0.12 20.18 -2.44
C ALA A 296 0.32 18.93 -3.30
N LEU A 297 -0.75 18.14 -3.42
CA LEU A 297 -0.84 17.03 -4.32
C LEU A 297 -1.65 17.43 -5.57
N PRO A 298 -1.42 16.76 -6.70
CA PRO A 298 -2.14 17.03 -7.95
C PRO A 298 -3.60 16.56 -7.94
N GLY A 299 -4.03 15.84 -6.91
CA GLY A 299 -5.39 15.34 -6.75
C GLY A 299 -5.59 14.65 -5.39
N PRO A 300 -6.82 14.21 -5.07
CA PRO A 300 -7.12 13.52 -3.83
C PRO A 300 -6.39 12.17 -3.78
N ALA A 301 -5.53 11.99 -2.78
CA ALA A 301 -4.82 10.73 -2.60
C ALA A 301 -5.53 9.79 -1.61
N GLN A 302 -5.38 8.48 -1.85
CA GLN A 302 -5.97 7.41 -1.05
C GLN A 302 -4.96 6.68 -0.18
N HIS A 303 -3.71 6.49 -0.62
CA HIS A 303 -2.69 5.75 0.14
C HIS A 303 -1.30 6.35 -0.06
N ILE A 304 -0.42 6.13 0.92
CA ILE A 304 1.02 6.42 0.78
C ILE A 304 1.86 5.26 1.31
N ALA A 305 3.02 5.06 0.71
CA ALA A 305 4.01 4.12 1.18
C ALA A 305 5.45 4.58 0.89
N PRO A 306 6.41 4.26 1.77
CA PRO A 306 7.78 4.74 1.60
C PRO A 306 8.51 3.98 0.50
N LEU A 307 9.04 4.70 -0.48
CA LEU A 307 9.78 4.17 -1.62
C LEU A 307 11.24 4.62 -1.60
N GLY A 308 12.03 4.07 -0.69
CA GLY A 308 13.45 4.36 -0.62
C GLY A 308 13.70 5.74 -0.09
N GLY A 309 14.52 6.51 -0.80
CA GLY A 309 14.63 7.96 -0.59
C GLY A 309 13.40 8.79 -1.01
N GLY A 310 12.29 8.16 -1.42
CA GLY A 310 11.07 8.81 -1.93
C GLY A 310 9.77 8.28 -1.32
N LEU A 311 8.63 8.82 -1.76
CA LEU A 311 7.29 8.45 -1.30
C LEU A 311 6.41 8.06 -2.49
N LEU A 312 5.72 6.93 -2.42
CA LEU A 312 4.72 6.56 -3.40
C LEU A 312 3.32 6.95 -2.91
N VAL A 313 2.53 7.62 -3.74
CA VAL A 313 1.22 8.21 -3.38
C VAL A 313 0.12 7.75 -4.33
N ALA A 314 -0.86 7.00 -3.86
CA ALA A 314 -2.03 6.54 -4.63
C ALA A 314 -3.11 7.62 -4.74
N PHE A 315 -3.75 7.76 -5.89
CA PHE A 315 -4.84 8.69 -6.21
C PHE A 315 -6.13 7.96 -6.65
N GLY A 316 -6.34 6.72 -6.20
CA GLY A 316 -7.50 5.92 -6.60
C GLY A 316 -7.49 5.59 -8.09
N GLU A 317 -8.55 5.94 -8.81
CA GLU A 317 -8.66 5.74 -10.27
C GLU A 317 -7.69 6.61 -11.07
N ALA A 318 -7.13 7.67 -10.47
CA ALA A 318 -6.16 8.54 -11.13
C ALA A 318 -4.71 8.01 -11.05
N GLY A 319 -4.52 6.73 -10.72
CA GLY A 319 -3.20 6.08 -10.60
C GLY A 319 -2.48 6.35 -9.29
N ALA A 320 -1.17 6.12 -9.20
CA ALA A 320 -0.31 6.60 -8.10
C ALA A 320 0.81 7.48 -8.67
N ARG A 321 1.61 8.14 -7.83
CA ARG A 321 2.81 8.89 -8.25
C ARG A 321 3.94 8.64 -7.27
N LEU A 322 5.13 8.38 -7.79
CA LEU A 322 6.36 8.41 -7.00
C LEU A 322 6.82 9.86 -6.88
N MET A 323 6.93 10.33 -5.64
CA MET A 323 7.47 11.63 -5.30
C MET A 323 8.89 11.43 -4.76
N SER A 324 9.89 11.85 -5.54
CA SER A 324 11.29 11.87 -5.12
C SER A 324 11.61 13.14 -4.33
N GLY A 325 12.70 13.13 -3.56
CA GLY A 325 13.12 14.26 -2.72
C GLY A 325 12.67 14.16 -1.27
N ALA A 326 12.24 12.98 -0.84
CA ALA A 326 11.84 12.76 0.54
C ALA A 326 13.03 12.84 1.50
N SER A 327 14.27 12.63 1.05
CA SER A 327 15.48 12.86 1.86
C SER A 327 15.98 14.32 1.87
N THR A 328 15.63 15.14 0.86
CA THR A 328 16.17 16.49 0.67
C THR A 328 15.23 17.62 1.13
N GLY A 329 14.04 17.28 1.64
CA GLY A 329 13.12 18.28 2.17
C GLY A 329 12.37 19.10 1.12
N THR A 330 12.30 18.65 -0.13
CA THR A 330 11.40 19.25 -1.15
C THR A 330 10.89 18.16 -2.06
N LEU A 331 9.57 17.96 -2.11
CA LEU A 331 8.97 17.07 -3.11
C LEU A 331 8.78 17.87 -4.39
N SER A 332 9.50 17.51 -5.44
CA SER A 332 9.13 17.91 -6.80
C SER A 332 8.07 16.94 -7.29
N ALA A 333 6.89 17.44 -7.67
CA ALA A 333 5.89 16.61 -8.33
C ALA A 333 6.47 16.07 -9.65
N GLY A 334 6.65 14.75 -9.74
CA GLY A 334 6.85 14.08 -11.02
C GLY A 334 5.54 14.06 -11.84
N PRO A 335 5.59 13.95 -13.18
CA PRO A 335 4.43 13.75 -14.06
C PRO A 335 3.49 12.62 -13.61
N GLN A 336 2.23 12.81 -14.03
CA GLN A 336 1.06 12.00 -13.73
C GLN A 336 1.13 10.62 -14.39
N ILE A 337 0.72 9.58 -13.65
CA ILE A 337 0.44 8.24 -14.19
C ILE A 337 -1.05 8.16 -14.40
N GLU A 338 -1.52 7.83 -15.60
CA GLU A 338 -2.85 7.27 -15.76
C GLU A 338 -2.73 5.76 -15.68
N VAL A 339 -3.35 5.18 -14.65
CA VAL A 339 -3.52 3.72 -14.52
C VAL A 339 -4.97 3.44 -14.84
N SER A 340 -5.25 2.56 -15.82
CA SER A 340 -6.63 2.13 -16.08
C SER A 340 -7.06 1.13 -15.00
N GLY A 341 -7.87 1.59 -14.04
CA GLY A 341 -8.47 0.75 -13.00
C GLY A 341 -8.31 1.33 -11.59
N ALA A 342 -9.19 0.94 -10.67
CA ALA A 342 -9.12 1.39 -9.27
C ALA A 342 -7.91 0.77 -8.56
N VAL A 343 -7.12 1.62 -7.90
CA VAL A 343 -5.97 1.22 -7.08
C VAL A 343 -6.43 1.03 -5.63
N ALA A 344 -6.42 -0.21 -5.13
CA ALA A 344 -6.89 -0.55 -3.79
C ALA A 344 -5.81 -0.43 -2.69
N SER A 345 -4.54 -0.57 -3.06
CA SER A 345 -3.42 -0.48 -2.12
C SER A 345 -2.15 -0.05 -2.87
N VAL A 346 -1.26 0.64 -2.15
CA VAL A 346 0.01 1.13 -2.68
C VAL A 346 1.08 0.83 -1.66
N ALA A 347 2.14 0.16 -2.11
CA ALA A 347 3.20 -0.31 -1.25
C ALA A 347 4.55 0.20 -1.74
N GLY A 348 5.41 0.53 -0.79
CA GLY A 348 6.66 1.20 -1.06
C GLY A 348 7.86 0.32 -0.70
N PHE A 349 8.95 0.47 -1.44
CA PHE A 349 10.14 -0.37 -1.50
C PHE A 349 11.32 0.41 -0.93
N GLY A 350 12.53 -0.16 -0.82
CA GLY A 350 13.73 0.64 -0.52
C GLY A 350 14.05 1.64 -1.64
N ASP A 351 15.32 2.04 -1.80
CA ASP A 351 15.80 3.08 -2.73
C ASP A 351 15.34 2.99 -4.21
N PHE A 352 14.60 1.96 -4.59
CA PHE A 352 14.29 1.60 -5.96
C PHE A 352 12.94 0.83 -6.06
N GLY A 353 11.99 1.31 -6.90
CA GLY A 353 10.92 0.51 -7.57
C GLY A 353 9.51 0.46 -6.94
N VAL A 354 8.42 0.30 -7.70
CA VAL A 354 6.99 0.27 -7.25
C VAL A 354 6.29 -0.99 -7.81
N ALA A 355 5.36 -1.63 -7.07
CA ALA A 355 4.43 -2.65 -7.60
C ALA A 355 2.96 -2.22 -7.46
N TRP A 356 2.13 -2.77 -8.36
CA TRP A 356 0.73 -2.38 -8.58
C TRP A 356 -0.19 -3.59 -8.65
N LEU A 357 -1.45 -3.43 -8.21
CA LEU A 357 -2.52 -4.40 -8.45
C LEU A 357 -3.82 -3.67 -8.82
N PRO A 358 -4.49 -4.04 -9.93
CA PRO A 358 -5.80 -3.50 -10.25
C PRO A 358 -6.88 -4.16 -9.38
N ALA A 359 -7.85 -3.38 -8.92
CA ALA A 359 -9.09 -3.93 -8.36
C ALA A 359 -9.85 -4.68 -9.48
N GLN A 360 -10.13 -5.98 -9.29
CA GLN A 360 -11.09 -6.65 -10.17
C GLN A 360 -12.50 -6.12 -9.89
N GLN A 361 -13.19 -5.68 -10.95
CA GLN A 361 -14.65 -5.62 -10.94
C GLN A 361 -15.17 -7.02 -10.59
N ALA A 362 -16.08 -7.09 -9.62
CA ALA A 362 -16.76 -8.32 -9.28
C ALA A 362 -17.50 -8.87 -10.52
N CYS A 363 -16.94 -9.89 -11.17
CA CYS A 363 -17.66 -10.68 -12.14
C CYS A 363 -18.60 -11.63 -11.40
N SER A 364 -19.91 -11.47 -11.60
CA SER A 364 -20.91 -12.47 -11.20
C SER A 364 -20.60 -13.83 -11.85
N PRO A 365 -20.85 -14.95 -11.16
CA PRO A 365 -20.63 -16.28 -11.73
C PRO A 365 -21.65 -16.51 -12.84
N GLY A 366 -21.22 -16.55 -14.11
CA GLY A 366 -22.17 -16.92 -15.16
C GLY A 366 -21.76 -16.79 -16.64
N VAL A 367 -20.79 -15.97 -17.05
CA VAL A 367 -20.39 -15.90 -18.46
C VAL A 367 -18.93 -15.46 -18.61
N CYS A 368 -18.04 -16.39 -18.95
CA CYS A 368 -16.73 -16.05 -19.52
C CYS A 368 -16.74 -16.44 -21.00
N THR A 369 -16.95 -15.47 -21.89
CA THR A 369 -16.68 -15.64 -23.32
C THR A 369 -15.18 -15.44 -23.56
N LEU A 370 -14.55 -16.50 -24.02
CA LEU A 370 -13.12 -16.60 -24.28
C LEU A 370 -12.83 -15.97 -25.65
N LEU A 371 -12.33 -14.73 -25.69
CA LEU A 371 -11.76 -14.16 -26.92
C LEU A 371 -10.38 -14.77 -27.16
N ARG A 372 -10.38 -15.92 -27.83
CA ARG A 372 -9.17 -16.60 -28.34
C ARG A 372 -8.80 -16.00 -29.69
N GLY A 373 -7.81 -15.11 -29.70
CA GLY A 373 -7.11 -14.73 -30.93
C GLY A 373 -6.06 -15.76 -31.29
N ALA A 374 -6.45 -16.83 -32.00
CA ALA A 374 -5.51 -17.74 -32.66
C ALA A 374 -5.88 -17.86 -34.14
N ARG A 375 -4.99 -17.38 -35.03
CA ARG A 375 -5.03 -17.68 -36.46
C ARG A 375 -4.70 -19.16 -36.64
N ALA A 376 -5.69 -19.95 -37.06
CA ALA A 376 -5.47 -21.22 -37.73
C ALA A 376 -5.76 -21.02 -39.23
N GLY A 377 -4.72 -21.13 -40.05
CA GLY A 377 -4.87 -21.30 -41.49
C GLY A 377 -5.17 -22.76 -41.78
N LEU A 378 -6.29 -23.04 -42.43
CA LEU A 378 -6.55 -24.32 -43.08
C LEU A 378 -6.15 -24.21 -44.55
N PHE A 379 -5.21 -25.05 -44.97
CA PHE A 379 -5.09 -25.49 -46.36
C PHE A 379 -6.11 -26.60 -46.59
N ALA A 380 -6.95 -26.45 -47.61
CA ALA A 380 -7.76 -27.53 -48.17
C ALA A 380 -6.93 -28.26 -49.23
N ALA A 381 -6.83 -29.58 -49.10
CA ALA A 381 -6.39 -30.46 -50.18
C ALA A 381 -7.60 -30.83 -51.04
N GLY A 382 -7.45 -30.60 -52.34
CA GLY A 382 -8.03 -31.39 -53.42
C GLY A 382 -6.87 -32.02 -54.19
#